data_AF-A0A932X259-F1
#
_entry.id   AF-A0A932X259-F1
#
_cell.length_a   1.000
_cell.length_b   1.000
_cell.length_c   1.000
_cell.angle_alpha   90.00
_cell.angle_beta   90.00
_cell.angle_gamma   90.00
#
_symmetry.space_group_name_H-M   'P 1'
#
loop_
_entity.id
_entity.type
_entity.pdbx_description
1 polymer ?
#
loop_
_entity_poly.entity_id
_entity_poly.type
_entity_poly.pdbx_seq_one_letter_code
_entity_poly.pdbx_strand_id
1 'polypeptide(L)'
;MPNNPRITVTVQRTAASRDAGFAPPVPTFFGKAIGIAEVDVSAVATAEAYTPGDGQPPVCVGCIKPWIMPNCDPNHDTESDSLSPFCPPGTDLYVNADGSILHTGIAPNGVVGQFINLKYGDPHDAPAPSQFYPIQIPPGDTPEICPECAQNPGGSEGPGAALYRHNIACCNTNRLVCGQQVDIEMETGNMVGPTGQGVRCLIHQGPGLSGGQDNIEFGANDYTIRRGSNNPLVLFGKMPLGSPAETSSSIVTIPLYDGHVLCPGASCGTTVTIVGFLEVFIESVRNPQNTVDAYILSVSGCGSGGSAVNCNESDTEGGASGGAVGTGGQLVPVRLIRN
;
A
#
# COMPACT_ATOMS: atom_id res chain seq x y z
N MET A 1 -5.28 8.99 22.38
CA MET A 1 -4.70 8.82 21.03
C MET A 1 -3.35 9.51 21.04
N PRO A 2 -2.24 8.84 20.67
CA PRO A 2 -1.01 9.55 20.40
C PRO A 2 -1.28 10.48 19.22
N ASN A 3 -0.83 11.72 19.30
CA ASN A 3 -1.02 12.67 18.19
C ASN A 3 -0.33 12.11 16.94
N ASN A 4 -1.09 11.91 15.87
CA ASN A 4 -0.56 11.60 14.56
C ASN A 4 0.58 12.57 14.20
N PRO A 5 1.64 12.11 13.51
CA PRO A 5 2.74 12.98 13.12
C PRO A 5 2.24 14.09 12.19
N ARG A 6 2.61 15.33 12.53
CA ARG A 6 2.24 16.53 11.78
C ARG A 6 3.46 17.29 11.31
N ILE A 7 3.44 17.74 10.06
CA ILE A 7 4.45 18.61 9.48
C ILE A 7 3.79 19.94 9.16
N THR A 8 4.34 21.04 9.67
CA THR A 8 3.85 22.39 9.37
C THR A 8 4.89 23.15 8.57
N VAL A 9 4.50 23.59 7.38
CA VAL A 9 5.32 24.42 6.49
C VAL A 9 4.80 25.84 6.56
N THR A 10 5.70 26.79 6.82
CA THR A 10 5.39 28.22 6.75
C THR A 10 6.18 28.82 5.60
N VAL A 11 5.45 29.36 4.62
CA VAL A 11 6.03 30.13 3.52
C VAL A 11 5.87 31.60 3.85
N GLN A 12 6.94 32.37 3.73
CA GLN A 12 6.93 33.80 4.04
C GLN A 12 7.49 34.60 2.87
N ARG A 13 6.92 35.77 2.64
CA ARG A 13 7.46 36.83 1.79
C ARG A 13 7.54 38.08 2.62
N THR A 14 8.73 38.39 3.13
CA THR A 14 8.95 39.52 4.05
C THR A 14 10.05 40.45 3.58
N ALA A 15 10.06 41.69 4.06
CA ALA A 15 11.16 42.62 3.83
C ALA A 15 12.53 42.04 4.22
N ALA A 16 12.58 41.28 5.33
CA ALA A 16 13.79 40.59 5.78
C ALA A 16 14.24 39.43 4.86
N SER A 17 13.36 38.94 3.98
CA SER A 17 13.65 37.85 3.05
C SER A 17 14.49 38.30 1.84
N ARG A 18 14.54 39.62 1.58
CA ARG A 18 15.28 40.20 0.43
C ARG A 18 16.78 39.93 0.51
N ASP A 19 17.36 40.00 1.70
CA ASP A 19 18.81 39.87 1.89
C ASP A 19 19.29 38.41 1.90
N ALA A 20 18.34 37.46 1.99
CA ALA A 20 18.62 36.03 2.06
C ALA A 20 18.35 35.28 0.73
N GLY A 21 18.07 36.00 -0.37
CA GLY A 21 17.84 35.39 -1.68
C GLY A 21 16.47 34.72 -1.86
N PHE A 22 15.52 34.98 -0.97
CA PHE A 22 14.14 34.49 -1.06
C PHE A 22 13.21 35.54 -1.71
N ALA A 23 11.96 35.14 -2.00
CA ALA A 23 10.99 36.01 -2.66
C ALA A 23 10.71 37.30 -1.84
N PRO A 24 10.74 38.49 -2.47
CA PRO A 24 10.52 39.77 -1.77
C PRO A 24 9.07 39.90 -1.28
N PRO A 25 8.78 40.83 -0.35
CA PRO A 25 7.41 41.10 0.11
C PRO A 25 6.49 41.53 -1.05
N VAL A 26 5.18 41.44 -0.84
CA VAL A 26 4.20 41.64 -1.91
C VAL A 26 3.97 43.14 -2.12
N PRO A 27 4.12 43.66 -3.36
CA PRO A 27 3.85 45.06 -3.64
C PRO A 27 2.36 45.36 -3.47
N THR A 28 2.03 46.48 -2.83
CA THR A 28 0.64 46.93 -2.77
C THR A 28 0.32 47.76 -4.01
N PHE A 29 -0.88 47.58 -4.56
CA PHE A 29 -1.35 48.41 -5.67
C PHE A 29 -1.90 49.74 -5.14
N PHE A 30 -2.89 49.69 -4.24
CA PHE A 30 -3.54 50.87 -3.67
C PHE A 30 -2.77 51.50 -2.49
N GLY A 31 -2.03 50.70 -1.71
CA GLY A 31 -1.28 51.21 -0.55
C GLY A 31 -0.21 52.23 -0.93
N LYS A 32 0.31 52.18 -2.16
CA LYS A 32 1.24 53.18 -2.69
C LYS A 32 0.70 54.61 -2.63
N ALA A 33 -0.61 54.81 -2.79
CA ALA A 33 -1.24 56.14 -2.72
C ALA A 33 -1.17 56.76 -1.31
N ILE A 34 -0.97 55.94 -0.28
CA ILE A 34 -0.90 56.35 1.13
C ILE A 34 0.46 56.03 1.77
N GLY A 35 1.49 55.79 0.95
CA GLY A 35 2.88 55.58 1.41
C GLY A 35 3.23 54.15 1.83
N ILE A 36 2.37 53.15 1.59
CA ILE A 36 2.65 51.73 1.88
C ILE A 36 3.03 51.03 0.58
N ALA A 37 4.31 50.85 0.29
CA ALA A 37 4.76 50.26 -0.98
C ALA A 37 4.62 48.73 -1.04
N GLU A 38 4.80 48.05 0.09
CA GLU A 38 4.93 46.59 0.19
C GLU A 38 4.33 46.10 1.51
N VAL A 39 3.85 44.87 1.52
CA VAL A 39 3.36 44.18 2.71
C VAL A 39 3.97 42.79 2.81
N ASP A 40 4.29 42.41 4.05
CA ASP A 40 4.72 41.07 4.37
C ASP A 40 3.51 40.13 4.36
N VAL A 41 3.66 38.96 3.75
CA VAL A 41 2.63 37.91 3.75
C VAL A 41 3.25 36.59 4.18
N SER A 42 2.46 35.79 4.87
CA SER A 42 2.80 34.40 5.19
C SER A 42 1.62 33.49 4.90
N ALA A 43 1.95 32.25 4.56
CA ALA A 43 1.00 31.15 4.44
C ALA A 43 1.52 29.99 5.26
N VAL A 44 0.62 29.33 6.00
CA VAL A 44 0.93 28.15 6.79
C VAL A 44 0.09 27.00 6.26
N ALA A 45 0.72 25.85 6.03
CA ALA A 45 0.06 24.61 5.73
C ALA A 45 0.55 23.54 6.69
N THR A 46 -0.37 22.81 7.31
CA THR A 46 -0.06 21.63 8.13
C THR A 46 -0.54 20.39 7.40
N ALA A 47 0.30 19.36 7.34
CA ALA A 47 -0.05 18.03 6.87
C ALA A 47 0.08 17.03 8.02
N GLU A 48 -0.75 15.99 8.02
CA GLU A 48 -0.76 14.92 9.02
C GLU A 48 -0.71 13.57 8.31
N ALA A 49 0.22 12.70 8.71
CA ALA A 49 0.17 11.30 8.31
C ALA A 49 -0.63 10.50 9.33
N TYR A 50 -1.52 9.61 8.88
CA TYR A 50 -2.40 8.85 9.77
C TYR A 50 -2.47 7.38 9.36
N THR A 51 -2.79 6.50 10.32
CA THR A 51 -3.15 5.10 10.03
C THR A 51 -4.67 5.03 9.83
N PRO A 52 -5.16 4.57 8.68
CA PRO A 52 -6.60 4.42 8.46
C PRO A 52 -7.22 3.38 9.38
N GLY A 53 -8.42 3.66 9.86
CA GLY A 53 -9.16 2.82 10.79
C GLY A 53 -10.29 3.61 11.45
N ASP A 54 -10.81 3.15 12.59
CA ASP A 54 -11.97 3.74 13.25
C ASP A 54 -11.87 5.28 13.40
N GLY A 55 -12.91 5.99 12.93
CA GLY A 55 -13.00 7.45 12.94
C GLY A 55 -12.06 8.21 11.98
N GLN A 56 -11.26 7.53 11.15
CA GLN A 56 -10.44 8.16 10.11
C GLN A 56 -11.09 8.07 8.73
N PRO A 57 -10.77 9.01 7.81
CA PRO A 57 -11.22 8.93 6.42
C PRO A 57 -10.78 7.61 5.76
N PRO A 58 -11.59 7.08 4.83
CA PRO A 58 -11.19 5.93 4.02
C PRO A 58 -9.96 6.25 3.17
N VAL A 59 -9.25 5.21 2.72
CA VAL A 59 -8.10 5.32 1.81
C VAL A 59 -8.38 4.70 0.46
N CYS A 60 -7.79 5.30 -0.58
CA CYS A 60 -7.67 4.71 -1.91
C CYS A 60 -6.22 4.31 -2.12
N VAL A 61 -5.98 3.06 -2.54
CA VAL A 61 -4.62 2.58 -2.78
C VAL A 61 -4.45 2.19 -4.24
N GLY A 62 -3.44 2.77 -4.89
CA GLY A 62 -2.96 2.36 -6.22
C GLY A 62 -1.75 1.43 -6.12
N CYS A 63 -1.23 0.97 -7.27
CA CYS A 63 -0.13 0.00 -7.35
C CYS A 63 -0.39 -1.32 -6.58
N ILE A 64 -1.65 -1.66 -6.36
CA ILE A 64 -2.02 -2.91 -5.70
C ILE A 64 -1.56 -4.10 -6.53
N LYS A 65 -1.15 -5.17 -5.87
CA LYS A 65 -0.80 -6.42 -6.56
C LYS A 65 -2.07 -7.19 -6.90
N PRO A 66 -2.05 -8.05 -7.94
CA PRO A 66 -3.21 -8.84 -8.39
C PRO A 66 -3.52 -10.00 -7.43
N TRP A 67 -3.53 -9.70 -6.13
CA TRP A 67 -3.70 -10.61 -5.02
C TRP A 67 -4.77 -10.04 -4.12
N ILE A 68 -5.72 -10.87 -3.72
CA ILE A 68 -6.62 -10.57 -2.61
C ILE A 68 -6.42 -11.59 -1.51
N MET A 69 -6.42 -11.13 -0.25
CA MET A 69 -6.12 -11.99 0.91
C MET A 69 -7.29 -11.94 1.90
N PRO A 70 -7.72 -13.08 2.47
CA PRO A 70 -8.77 -13.06 3.47
C PRO A 70 -8.28 -12.32 4.72
N ASN A 71 -9.19 -11.62 5.38
CA ASN A 71 -8.93 -10.90 6.63
C ASN A 71 -8.73 -11.85 7.82
N CYS A 72 -7.72 -12.72 7.75
CA CYS A 72 -7.40 -13.72 8.75
C CYS A 72 -5.90 -13.65 9.12
N ASP A 73 -5.62 -13.30 10.36
CA ASP A 73 -4.30 -13.24 10.97
C ASP A 73 -3.88 -14.62 11.51
N PRO A 74 -2.80 -15.23 10.96
CA PRO A 74 -2.34 -16.56 11.37
C PRO A 74 -1.65 -16.62 12.73
N ASN A 75 -1.18 -15.50 13.28
CA ASN A 75 -0.27 -15.51 14.43
C ASN A 75 -0.89 -14.98 15.72
N HIS A 76 -2.17 -14.61 15.68
CA HIS A 76 -2.96 -14.29 16.86
C HIS A 76 -4.08 -15.32 16.97
N ASP A 77 -4.08 -16.04 18.08
CA ASP A 77 -5.06 -17.10 18.39
C ASP A 77 -6.10 -16.55 19.36
N THR A 78 -7.37 -16.82 19.08
CA THR A 78 -8.45 -16.66 20.05
C THR A 78 -8.92 -18.04 20.48
N GLU A 79 -8.68 -18.41 21.75
CA GLU A 79 -9.14 -19.69 22.32
C GLU A 79 -10.67 -19.82 22.39
N SER A 80 -11.43 -18.77 22.07
CA SER A 80 -12.88 -18.79 22.08
C SER A 80 -13.47 -17.85 21.03
N ASP A 81 -14.09 -18.45 20.01
CA ASP A 81 -14.88 -17.83 18.94
C ASP A 81 -14.10 -16.94 17.96
N SER A 82 -13.92 -17.46 16.74
CA SER A 82 -13.43 -16.69 15.60
C SER A 82 -14.33 -15.46 15.42
N LEU A 83 -13.75 -14.26 15.56
CA LEU A 83 -14.47 -12.99 15.36
C LEU A 83 -15.07 -12.88 13.94
N SER A 84 -14.59 -13.69 12.98
CA SER A 84 -15.20 -13.92 11.68
C SER A 84 -15.70 -15.36 11.53
N PRO A 85 -16.88 -15.59 10.92
CA PRO A 85 -17.33 -16.92 10.57
C PRO A 85 -16.51 -17.56 9.43
N PHE A 86 -15.62 -16.81 8.79
CA PHE A 86 -14.90 -17.25 7.59
C PHE A 86 -13.44 -17.64 7.82
N CYS A 87 -12.84 -17.21 8.93
CA CYS A 87 -11.48 -17.59 9.27
C CYS A 87 -11.45 -18.97 9.94
N PRO A 88 -10.43 -19.81 9.66
CA PRO A 88 -10.34 -21.11 10.29
C PRO A 88 -10.05 -20.98 11.81
N PRO A 89 -10.39 -22.00 12.60
CA PRO A 89 -10.08 -22.00 14.04
C PRO A 89 -8.58 -21.78 14.31
N GLY A 90 -8.27 -21.06 15.38
CA GLY A 90 -6.89 -20.75 15.76
C GLY A 90 -6.33 -19.48 15.11
N THR A 91 -7.19 -18.64 14.52
CA THR A 91 -6.80 -17.39 13.85
C THR A 91 -7.71 -16.25 14.28
N ASP A 92 -7.24 -15.03 14.11
CA ASP A 92 -7.98 -13.81 14.42
C ASP A 92 -8.11 -12.90 13.20
N LEU A 93 -8.70 -11.71 13.34
CA LEU A 93 -8.82 -10.74 12.24
C LEU A 93 -7.65 -9.75 12.24
N TYR A 94 -7.27 -9.28 11.04
CA TYR A 94 -6.44 -8.08 10.95
C TYR A 94 -7.27 -6.83 11.24
N VAL A 95 -8.49 -6.78 10.69
CA VAL A 95 -9.41 -5.65 10.78
C VAL A 95 -10.78 -6.09 11.29
N ASN A 96 -11.32 -5.41 12.29
CA ASN A 96 -12.67 -5.66 12.81
C ASN A 96 -13.76 -5.16 11.86
N ALA A 97 -15.00 -5.58 12.09
CA ALA A 97 -16.16 -5.12 11.32
C ALA A 97 -16.41 -3.60 11.41
N ASP A 98 -15.91 -2.93 12.46
CA ASP A 98 -15.95 -1.47 12.62
C ASP A 98 -14.80 -0.73 11.91
N GLY A 99 -13.90 -1.46 11.24
CA GLY A 99 -12.74 -0.92 10.56
C GLY A 99 -11.52 -0.68 11.45
N SER A 100 -11.59 -0.98 12.75
CA SER A 100 -10.44 -0.90 13.64
C SER A 100 -9.44 -2.04 13.40
N ILE A 101 -8.15 -1.77 13.57
CA ILE A 101 -7.10 -2.80 13.52
C ILE A 101 -7.11 -3.54 14.85
N LEU A 102 -7.21 -4.86 14.83
CA LEU A 102 -7.39 -5.64 16.06
C LEU A 102 -6.10 -5.73 16.89
N HIS A 103 -4.99 -6.10 16.26
CA HIS A 103 -3.69 -6.29 16.92
C HIS A 103 -2.68 -5.20 16.52
N THR A 104 -2.81 -4.02 17.12
CA THR A 104 -1.91 -2.89 16.82
C THR A 104 -0.54 -3.03 17.47
N GLY A 105 0.51 -2.55 16.80
CA GLY A 105 1.87 -2.50 17.34
C GLY A 105 2.79 -3.52 16.69
N ILE A 106 3.90 -3.81 17.37
CA ILE A 106 5.00 -4.62 16.84
C ILE A 106 4.84 -6.08 17.29
N ALA A 107 5.16 -7.00 16.39
CA ALA A 107 5.22 -8.43 16.66
C ALA A 107 6.12 -8.75 17.87
N PRO A 108 5.77 -9.75 18.71
CA PRO A 108 4.72 -10.73 18.48
C PRO A 108 3.33 -10.33 19.00
N ASN A 109 3.18 -9.19 19.68
CA ASN A 109 1.89 -8.77 20.28
C ASN A 109 1.04 -7.90 19.34
N GLY A 110 1.61 -7.47 18.22
CA GLY A 110 0.92 -6.76 17.15
C GLY A 110 1.38 -7.27 15.80
N VAL A 111 0.83 -6.70 14.73
CA VAL A 111 1.02 -7.20 13.37
C VAL A 111 2.29 -6.68 12.68
N VAL A 112 2.86 -5.55 13.10
CA VAL A 112 4.03 -4.97 12.42
C VAL A 112 5.28 -5.80 12.69
N GLY A 113 5.96 -6.24 11.63
CA GLY A 113 7.10 -7.15 11.70
C GLY A 113 6.73 -8.63 11.78
N GLN A 114 5.44 -8.96 11.72
CA GLN A 114 4.98 -10.34 11.64
C GLN A 114 5.41 -10.97 10.32
N PHE A 115 6.04 -12.14 10.40
CA PHE A 115 6.38 -12.95 9.24
C PHE A 115 5.14 -13.71 8.73
N ILE A 116 4.92 -13.68 7.41
CA ILE A 116 3.84 -14.41 6.74
C ILE A 116 4.37 -15.12 5.48
N ASN A 117 3.79 -16.29 5.20
CA ASN A 117 4.08 -17.05 3.99
C ASN A 117 2.91 -16.94 3.03
N LEU A 118 2.97 -15.99 2.10
CA LEU A 118 1.95 -15.79 1.09
C LEU A 118 1.97 -16.95 0.09
N LYS A 119 0.87 -17.71 0.04
CA LYS A 119 0.69 -18.88 -0.82
C LYS A 119 -0.54 -18.74 -1.69
N TYR A 120 -0.45 -19.23 -2.92
CA TYR A 120 -1.63 -19.38 -3.77
C TYR A 120 -2.66 -20.31 -3.11
N GLY A 121 -3.89 -19.84 -2.93
CA GLY A 121 -5.03 -20.62 -2.46
C GLY A 121 -5.93 -21.08 -3.61
N ASP A 122 -6.69 -22.17 -3.40
CA ASP A 122 -7.78 -22.55 -4.31
C ASP A 122 -9.03 -21.74 -3.94
N PRO A 123 -9.60 -20.92 -4.85
CA PRO A 123 -10.76 -20.09 -4.54
C PRO A 123 -12.05 -20.87 -4.26
N HIS A 124 -12.08 -22.19 -4.51
CA HIS A 124 -13.21 -23.07 -4.20
C HIS A 124 -13.21 -23.58 -2.76
N ASP A 125 -12.04 -23.59 -2.13
CA ASP A 125 -11.87 -24.06 -0.76
C ASP A 125 -12.22 -22.97 0.26
N ALA A 126 -12.41 -23.38 1.52
CA ALA A 126 -12.52 -22.44 2.63
C ALA A 126 -11.23 -21.60 2.72
N PRO A 127 -11.34 -20.26 2.83
CA PRO A 127 -10.15 -19.43 2.88
C PRO A 127 -9.28 -19.71 4.09
N ALA A 128 -7.96 -19.61 3.89
CA ALA A 128 -6.99 -19.83 4.95
C ALA A 128 -6.05 -18.62 5.11
N PRO A 129 -5.53 -18.37 6.32
CA PRO A 129 -4.57 -17.31 6.59
C PRO A 129 -3.35 -17.41 5.69
N SER A 130 -2.79 -16.25 5.35
CA SER A 130 -1.63 -16.12 4.44
C SER A 130 -1.83 -16.79 3.07
N GLN A 131 -3.06 -17.13 2.67
CA GLN A 131 -3.35 -17.46 1.27
C GLN A 131 -3.76 -16.21 0.51
N PHE A 132 -3.22 -16.03 -0.69
CA PHE A 132 -3.71 -15.04 -1.62
C PHE A 132 -4.41 -15.72 -2.79
N TYR A 133 -5.36 -15.00 -3.36
CA TYR A 133 -6.07 -15.42 -4.55
C TYR A 133 -5.73 -14.47 -5.71
N PRO A 134 -5.23 -15.00 -6.84
CA PRO A 134 -4.97 -14.24 -8.04
C PRO A 134 -6.25 -13.65 -8.64
N ILE A 135 -6.28 -12.33 -8.75
CA ILE A 135 -7.40 -11.60 -9.33
C ILE A 135 -6.96 -10.87 -10.59
N GLN A 136 -7.89 -10.71 -11.53
CA GLN A 136 -7.70 -9.83 -12.66
C GLN A 136 -7.84 -8.39 -12.18
N ILE A 137 -6.78 -7.62 -12.34
CA ILE A 137 -6.85 -6.17 -12.21
C ILE A 137 -6.84 -5.63 -13.64
N PRO A 138 -7.93 -4.96 -14.08
CA PRO A 138 -7.93 -4.34 -15.40
C PRO A 138 -6.76 -3.34 -15.49
N PRO A 139 -6.27 -3.01 -16.69
CA PRO A 139 -5.30 -1.94 -16.85
C PRO A 139 -5.95 -0.60 -16.40
N GLY A 140 -5.17 0.25 -15.75
CA GLY A 140 -5.62 1.59 -15.39
C GLY A 140 -5.57 2.58 -16.54
N ASP A 141 -6.19 3.74 -16.37
CA ASP A 141 -6.21 4.81 -17.39
C ASP A 141 -4.85 5.48 -17.59
N THR A 142 -3.91 5.28 -16.66
CA THR A 142 -2.56 5.83 -16.74
C THR A 142 -1.53 4.73 -16.97
N PRO A 143 -0.46 5.00 -17.78
CA PRO A 143 0.55 4.01 -18.09
C PRO A 143 1.17 3.39 -16.85
N GLU A 144 1.28 2.07 -16.84
CA GLU A 144 1.90 1.34 -15.74
C GLU A 144 3.40 1.66 -15.63
N ILE A 145 3.89 1.74 -14.40
CA ILE A 145 5.32 1.88 -14.12
C ILE A 145 5.89 0.49 -13.90
N CYS A 146 6.77 0.07 -14.80
CA CYS A 146 7.27 -1.30 -14.86
C CYS A 146 8.81 -1.35 -14.82
N PRO A 147 9.42 -2.31 -14.11
CA PRO A 147 10.83 -2.62 -14.30
C PRO A 147 11.07 -3.25 -15.68
N GLU A 148 12.31 -3.19 -16.16
CA GLU A 148 12.68 -3.72 -17.49
C GLU A 148 12.34 -5.21 -17.65
N CYS A 149 12.52 -6.02 -16.60
CA CYS A 149 12.19 -7.44 -16.61
C CYS A 149 10.68 -7.73 -16.80
N ALA A 150 9.80 -6.74 -16.61
CA ALA A 150 8.36 -6.86 -16.81
C ALA A 150 7.94 -6.57 -18.27
N GLN A 151 8.81 -5.97 -19.08
CA GLN A 151 8.57 -5.67 -20.49
C GLN A 151 8.65 -6.97 -21.32
N ASN A 152 7.54 -7.70 -21.40
CA ASN A 152 7.43 -8.86 -22.30
C ASN A 152 6.57 -8.53 -23.52
N PRO A 153 6.94 -8.98 -24.73
CA PRO A 153 6.05 -8.94 -25.89
C PRO A 153 4.78 -9.77 -25.57
N GLY A 154 3.62 -9.11 -25.51
CA GLY A 154 2.32 -9.76 -25.23
C GLY A 154 1.82 -9.69 -23.79
N GLY A 155 2.46 -8.91 -22.91
CA GLY A 155 2.06 -8.78 -21.49
C GLY A 155 1.00 -7.71 -21.17
N SER A 156 0.48 -7.01 -22.17
CA SER A 156 -0.34 -5.79 -21.97
C SER A 156 -1.81 -5.96 -22.36
N GLU A 157 -2.22 -7.10 -22.92
CA GLU A 157 -3.58 -7.29 -23.45
C GLU A 157 -4.11 -8.70 -23.18
N GLY A 158 -5.30 -8.79 -22.58
CA GLY A 158 -6.06 -10.03 -22.35
C GLY A 158 -5.78 -10.75 -21.01
N PRO A 159 -6.72 -11.57 -20.50
CA PRO A 159 -6.55 -12.31 -19.24
C PRO A 159 -5.47 -13.39 -19.35
N GLY A 160 -4.90 -13.78 -18.20
CA GLY A 160 -4.04 -14.95 -18.08
C GLY A 160 -2.63 -14.69 -17.54
N ALA A 161 -1.87 -15.78 -17.45
CA ALA A 161 -0.58 -15.86 -16.75
C ALA A 161 0.45 -14.77 -17.12
N ALA A 162 0.45 -14.27 -18.35
CA ALA A 162 1.37 -13.23 -18.79
C ALA A 162 1.01 -11.85 -18.24
N LEU A 163 -0.27 -11.46 -18.30
CA LEU A 163 -0.79 -10.22 -17.73
C LEU A 163 -0.71 -10.26 -16.20
N TYR A 164 -1.09 -11.38 -15.58
CA TYR A 164 -0.95 -11.57 -14.13
C TYR A 164 0.51 -11.36 -13.66
N ARG A 165 1.48 -11.98 -14.35
CA ARG A 165 2.91 -11.77 -14.06
C ARG A 165 3.33 -10.31 -14.24
N HIS A 166 2.82 -9.63 -15.28
CA HIS A 166 3.09 -8.22 -15.55
C HIS A 166 2.57 -7.35 -14.40
N ASN A 167 1.31 -7.53 -14.00
CA ASN A 167 0.66 -6.82 -12.90
C ASN A 167 1.34 -7.03 -11.54
N ILE A 168 1.97 -8.19 -11.31
CA ILE A 168 2.81 -8.37 -10.11
C ILE A 168 4.04 -7.46 -10.16
N ALA A 169 4.74 -7.42 -11.30
CA ALA A 169 5.99 -6.69 -11.42
C ALA A 169 5.80 -5.17 -11.55
N CYS A 170 4.69 -4.74 -12.14
CA CYS A 170 4.37 -3.35 -12.40
C CYS A 170 3.53 -2.69 -11.30
N CYS A 171 3.46 -1.36 -11.33
CA CYS A 171 2.42 -0.62 -10.63
C CYS A 171 1.22 -0.44 -11.57
N ASN A 172 0.15 -1.19 -11.29
CA ASN A 172 -1.16 -0.93 -11.88
C ASN A 172 -1.80 0.28 -11.19
N THR A 173 -2.25 1.25 -11.97
CA THR A 173 -2.73 2.53 -11.45
C THR A 173 -4.21 2.52 -11.07
N ASN A 174 -4.93 1.42 -11.35
CA ASN A 174 -6.26 1.21 -10.82
C ASN A 174 -6.23 1.17 -9.30
N ARG A 175 -7.26 1.78 -8.71
CA ARG A 175 -7.38 1.96 -7.27
C ARG A 175 -8.50 1.08 -6.76
N LEU A 176 -8.25 0.44 -5.63
CA LEU A 176 -9.31 -0.11 -4.80
C LEU A 176 -9.56 0.81 -3.63
N VAL A 177 -10.84 0.93 -3.26
CA VAL A 177 -11.27 1.75 -2.14
C VAL A 177 -11.63 0.86 -0.97
N CYS A 178 -11.21 1.27 0.21
CA CYS A 178 -11.68 0.63 1.44
C CYS A 178 -13.22 0.73 1.55
N GLY A 179 -13.88 -0.39 1.89
CA GLY A 179 -15.34 -0.50 2.04
C GLY A 179 -16.07 -0.72 0.71
N GLN A 180 -15.34 -0.73 -0.41
CA GLN A 180 -15.91 -0.97 -1.73
C GLN A 180 -16.35 -2.42 -1.88
N GLN A 181 -17.53 -2.59 -2.47
CA GLN A 181 -17.93 -3.86 -3.07
C GLN A 181 -17.37 -3.95 -4.49
N VAL A 182 -16.56 -4.97 -4.73
CA VAL A 182 -15.84 -5.18 -5.99
C VAL A 182 -16.22 -6.53 -6.55
N ASP A 183 -16.64 -6.57 -7.80
CA ASP A 183 -16.76 -7.82 -8.54
C ASP A 183 -15.36 -8.30 -8.92
N ILE A 184 -14.97 -9.44 -8.37
CA ILE A 184 -13.65 -10.00 -8.58
C ILE A 184 -13.71 -11.08 -9.65
N GLU A 185 -12.95 -10.87 -10.72
CA GLU A 185 -12.67 -11.92 -11.68
C GLU A 185 -11.38 -12.64 -11.29
N MET A 186 -11.46 -13.96 -11.14
CA MET A 186 -10.31 -14.79 -10.80
C MET A 186 -9.41 -15.03 -12.01
N GLU A 187 -8.10 -15.04 -11.80
CA GLU A 187 -7.16 -15.52 -12.82
C GLU A 187 -7.26 -17.05 -12.92
N THR A 188 -7.48 -17.57 -14.12
CA THR A 188 -7.67 -19.01 -14.32
C THR A 188 -6.35 -19.74 -14.57
N GLY A 189 -6.16 -20.89 -13.93
CA GLY A 189 -5.02 -21.79 -14.16
C GLY A 189 -4.01 -21.80 -13.01
N ASN A 190 -2.91 -22.54 -13.18
CA ASN A 190 -1.89 -22.67 -12.14
C ASN A 190 -0.97 -21.43 -12.10
N MET A 191 -1.21 -20.55 -11.13
CA MET A 191 -0.49 -19.29 -10.98
C MET A 191 0.84 -19.40 -10.21
N VAL A 192 1.27 -20.60 -9.82
CA VAL A 192 2.54 -20.80 -9.09
C VAL A 192 3.74 -20.28 -9.89
N GLY A 193 3.87 -20.67 -11.16
CA GLY A 193 4.99 -20.25 -12.03
C GLY A 193 5.00 -18.74 -12.29
N PRO A 194 3.89 -18.17 -12.80
CA PRO A 194 3.74 -16.73 -13.02
C PRO A 194 3.98 -15.89 -11.77
N THR A 195 3.49 -16.33 -10.60
CA THR A 195 3.77 -15.65 -9.31
C THR A 195 5.27 -15.58 -9.06
N GLY A 196 5.97 -16.71 -9.16
CA GLY A 196 7.41 -16.75 -8.93
C GLY A 196 8.21 -15.89 -9.92
N GLN A 197 7.77 -15.77 -11.16
CA GLN A 197 8.45 -14.92 -12.16
C GLN A 197 8.18 -13.43 -11.89
N GLY A 198 6.93 -13.08 -11.61
CA GLY A 198 6.53 -11.70 -11.34
C GLY A 198 7.18 -11.15 -10.07
N VAL A 199 7.16 -11.94 -8.99
CA VAL A 199 7.77 -11.53 -7.72
C VAL A 199 9.28 -11.37 -7.85
N ARG A 200 10.00 -12.31 -8.47
CA ARG A 200 11.45 -12.18 -8.69
C ARG A 200 11.80 -10.90 -9.45
N CYS A 201 11.01 -10.56 -10.46
CA CYS A 201 11.18 -9.32 -11.22
C CYS A 201 10.91 -8.09 -10.33
N LEU A 202 9.80 -8.08 -9.60
CA LEU A 202 9.41 -7.00 -8.69
C LEU A 202 10.51 -6.66 -7.66
N ILE A 203 11.01 -7.67 -6.95
CA ILE A 203 11.97 -7.47 -5.86
C ILE A 203 13.43 -7.54 -6.32
N HIS A 204 13.67 -7.69 -7.62
CA HIS A 204 15.01 -7.88 -8.19
C HIS A 204 15.77 -9.08 -7.60
N GLN A 205 15.04 -10.13 -7.20
CA GLN A 205 15.64 -11.35 -6.65
C GLN A 205 16.31 -12.13 -7.78
N GLY A 206 17.63 -12.29 -7.66
CA GLY A 206 18.40 -13.20 -8.50
C GLY A 206 18.19 -14.69 -8.15
N PRO A 207 19.00 -15.59 -8.73
CA PRO A 207 18.93 -17.01 -8.40
C PRO A 207 19.17 -17.30 -6.91
N GLY A 208 18.46 -18.28 -6.35
CA GLY A 208 18.58 -18.68 -4.94
C GLY A 208 17.56 -18.02 -4.01
N LEU A 209 17.69 -18.29 -2.70
CA LEU A 209 16.75 -17.80 -1.67
C LEU A 209 17.00 -16.32 -1.28
N SER A 210 18.23 -15.84 -1.41
CA SER A 210 18.61 -14.43 -1.22
C SER A 210 19.49 -14.01 -2.40
N GLY A 211 18.84 -13.69 -3.51
CA GLY A 211 19.46 -13.48 -4.81
C GLY A 211 19.99 -12.06 -5.05
N GLY A 212 20.03 -11.19 -4.04
CA GLY A 212 20.48 -9.80 -4.15
C GLY A 212 19.38 -8.75 -4.09
N GLN A 213 18.13 -9.13 -3.78
CA GLN A 213 17.04 -8.21 -3.45
C GLN A 213 17.34 -7.39 -2.20
N ASP A 214 16.53 -6.35 -1.97
CA ASP A 214 16.56 -5.59 -0.71
C ASP A 214 16.22 -6.50 0.48
N ASN A 215 16.79 -6.19 1.65
CA ASN A 215 16.50 -6.91 2.89
C ASN A 215 15.91 -5.96 3.93
N ILE A 216 15.15 -6.50 4.87
CA ILE A 216 14.60 -5.76 6.01
C ILE A 216 15.24 -6.26 7.30
N GLU A 217 15.62 -5.32 8.17
CA GLU A 217 16.15 -5.58 9.49
C GLU A 217 15.21 -4.97 10.52
N PHE A 218 14.69 -5.78 11.44
CA PHE A 218 13.86 -5.31 12.54
C PHE A 218 14.74 -4.98 13.76
N GLY A 219 14.60 -3.76 14.27
CA GLY A 219 15.11 -3.35 15.57
C GLY A 219 14.06 -3.55 16.66
N ALA A 220 14.28 -2.94 17.83
CA ALA A 220 13.37 -3.09 18.97
C ALA A 220 12.02 -2.40 18.75
N ASN A 221 12.01 -1.27 18.02
CA ASN A 221 10.81 -0.47 17.78
C ASN A 221 10.70 0.07 16.35
N ASP A 222 11.56 -0.38 15.46
CA ASP A 222 11.73 0.14 14.12
C ASP A 222 12.14 -0.98 13.16
N TYR A 223 12.15 -0.65 11.87
CA TYR A 223 12.77 -1.48 10.86
C TYR A 223 13.57 -0.60 9.91
N THR A 224 14.64 -1.17 9.36
CA THR A 224 15.43 -0.53 8.32
C THR A 224 15.47 -1.43 7.11
N ILE A 225 15.07 -0.90 5.96
CA ILE A 225 15.28 -1.57 4.69
C ILE A 225 16.68 -1.23 4.21
N ARG A 226 17.42 -2.24 3.77
CA ARG A 226 18.76 -2.11 3.19
C ARG A 226 18.76 -2.54 1.74
N ARG A 227 19.46 -1.75 0.92
CA ARG A 227 19.56 -2.02 -0.52
C ARG A 227 20.40 -3.25 -0.78
N GLY A 228 19.82 -4.19 -1.53
CA GLY A 228 20.53 -5.38 -2.02
C GLY A 228 21.45 -5.07 -3.19
N SER A 229 22.28 -6.05 -3.58
CA SER A 229 23.21 -5.92 -4.70
C SER A 229 22.54 -5.76 -6.06
N ASN A 230 21.30 -6.23 -6.19
CA ASN A 230 20.50 -6.12 -7.41
C ASN A 230 19.53 -4.93 -7.38
N ASN A 231 19.54 -4.13 -6.31
CA ASN A 231 18.80 -2.89 -6.30
C ASN A 231 19.28 -2.00 -7.47
N PRO A 232 18.39 -1.46 -8.33
CA PRO A 232 18.79 -0.67 -9.48
C PRO A 232 19.71 0.51 -9.11
N LEU A 233 19.49 1.16 -7.97
CA LEU A 233 20.34 2.27 -7.53
C LEU A 233 21.76 1.81 -7.14
N VAL A 234 21.90 0.58 -6.65
CA VAL A 234 23.20 -0.03 -6.35
C VAL A 234 23.89 -0.44 -7.66
N LEU A 235 23.17 -1.10 -8.57
CA LEU A 235 23.69 -1.53 -9.87
C LEU A 235 24.19 -0.37 -10.73
N PHE A 236 23.49 0.77 -10.73
CA PHE A 236 23.90 1.98 -11.44
C PHE A 236 24.91 2.86 -10.68
N GLY A 237 25.44 2.38 -9.55
CA GLY A 237 26.42 3.10 -8.73
C GLY A 237 25.91 4.42 -8.16
N LYS A 238 24.59 4.56 -8.02
CA LYS A 238 23.95 5.76 -7.44
C LYS A 238 23.88 5.70 -5.92
N MET A 239 23.90 4.49 -5.35
CA MET A 239 23.90 4.23 -3.92
C MET A 239 24.86 3.09 -3.56
N PRO A 240 25.49 3.10 -2.38
CA PRO A 240 26.27 1.96 -1.89
C PRO A 240 25.38 0.75 -1.54
N LEU A 241 25.93 -0.46 -1.68
CA LEU A 241 25.33 -1.70 -1.15
C LEU A 241 25.07 -1.58 0.36
N GLY A 242 23.92 -2.05 0.83
CA GLY A 242 23.57 -2.07 2.26
C GLY A 242 23.21 -0.69 2.84
N SER A 243 23.17 0.35 2.01
CA SER A 243 22.67 1.67 2.42
C SER A 243 21.19 1.59 2.82
N PRO A 244 20.76 2.34 3.84
CA PRO A 244 19.34 2.43 4.20
C PRO A 244 18.49 2.95 3.03
N ALA A 245 17.27 2.44 2.92
CA ALA A 245 16.29 2.85 1.94
C ALA A 245 14.97 3.23 2.63
N GLU A 246 14.45 4.41 2.30
CA GLU A 246 13.11 4.84 2.72
C GLU A 246 12.01 4.26 1.81
N THR A 247 12.39 3.77 0.63
CA THR A 247 11.49 3.18 -0.38
C THR A 247 12.13 1.94 -1.00
N SER A 248 11.34 0.90 -1.26
CA SER A 248 11.78 -0.31 -1.95
C SER A 248 10.67 -0.88 -2.84
N SER A 249 11.05 -1.52 -3.95
CA SER A 249 10.10 -2.25 -4.80
C SER A 249 9.60 -3.55 -4.13
N SER A 250 10.23 -3.98 -3.03
CA SER A 250 9.75 -5.05 -2.17
C SER A 250 8.54 -4.66 -1.31
N ILE A 251 8.22 -3.37 -1.19
CA ILE A 251 7.03 -2.92 -0.47
C ILE A 251 5.84 -3.05 -1.42
N VAL A 252 4.84 -3.83 -1.03
CA VAL A 252 3.60 -3.99 -1.80
C VAL A 252 2.38 -3.86 -0.92
N THR A 253 1.28 -3.42 -1.53
CA THR A 253 -0.03 -3.40 -0.90
C THR A 253 -0.90 -4.54 -1.42
N ILE A 254 -1.56 -5.25 -0.50
CA ILE A 254 -2.48 -6.35 -0.75
C ILE A 254 -3.85 -6.00 -0.15
N PRO A 255 -4.94 -5.95 -0.94
CA PRO A 255 -6.28 -5.79 -0.39
C PRO A 255 -6.69 -6.97 0.51
N LEU A 256 -7.31 -6.63 1.63
CA LEU A 256 -7.97 -7.56 2.53
C LEU A 256 -9.47 -7.60 2.22
N TYR A 257 -10.04 -8.78 2.12
CA TYR A 257 -11.49 -8.95 1.94
C TYR A 257 -12.13 -9.68 3.12
N ASP A 258 -13.46 -9.62 3.18
CA ASP A 258 -14.30 -10.18 4.27
C ASP A 258 -14.07 -11.68 4.59
N GLY A 259 -13.47 -12.44 3.66
CA GLY A 259 -12.99 -13.80 3.88
C GLY A 259 -13.93 -14.91 3.41
N HIS A 260 -15.07 -14.61 2.78
CA HIS A 260 -15.96 -15.67 2.27
C HIS A 260 -15.32 -16.48 1.10
N VAL A 261 -15.87 -17.66 0.80
CA VAL A 261 -15.40 -18.49 -0.32
C VAL A 261 -15.66 -17.78 -1.65
N LEU A 262 -14.63 -17.63 -2.48
CA LEU A 262 -14.70 -16.84 -3.72
C LEU A 262 -15.39 -17.55 -4.89
N CYS A 263 -15.30 -18.88 -4.96
CA CYS A 263 -15.93 -19.67 -6.03
C CYS A 263 -16.78 -20.82 -5.47
N PRO A 264 -17.85 -20.53 -4.71
CA PRO A 264 -18.68 -21.57 -4.13
C PRO A 264 -19.37 -22.40 -5.23
N GLY A 265 -19.28 -23.73 -5.15
CA GLY A 265 -19.94 -24.63 -6.09
C GLY A 265 -19.41 -24.55 -7.54
N ALA A 266 -18.12 -24.24 -7.71
CA ALA A 266 -17.43 -24.15 -9.01
C ALA A 266 -17.89 -23.01 -9.93
N SER A 267 -18.57 -22.00 -9.40
CA SER A 267 -18.91 -20.77 -10.12
C SER A 267 -18.15 -19.60 -9.52
N CYS A 268 -17.24 -19.02 -10.31
CA CYS A 268 -16.50 -17.81 -9.94
C CYS A 268 -17.22 -16.56 -10.47
N GLY A 269 -17.22 -15.47 -9.70
CA GLY A 269 -17.92 -14.23 -10.01
C GLY A 269 -18.63 -13.66 -8.79
N THR A 270 -17.89 -13.52 -7.69
CA THR A 270 -18.41 -13.02 -6.42
C THR A 270 -18.04 -11.57 -6.23
N THR A 271 -18.98 -10.82 -5.66
CA THR A 271 -18.72 -9.49 -5.13
C THR A 271 -18.10 -9.64 -3.76
N VAL A 272 -16.91 -9.07 -3.56
CA VAL A 272 -16.25 -9.03 -2.25
C VAL A 272 -16.31 -7.64 -1.66
N THR A 273 -16.32 -7.56 -0.34
CA THR A 273 -16.11 -6.27 0.35
C THR A 273 -14.65 -6.14 0.72
N ILE A 274 -14.00 -5.07 0.27
CA ILE A 274 -12.65 -4.70 0.73
C ILE A 274 -12.77 -4.16 2.15
N VAL A 275 -12.20 -4.87 3.13
CA VAL A 275 -12.27 -4.50 4.55
C VAL A 275 -11.01 -3.80 5.05
N GLY A 276 -9.96 -3.80 4.24
CA GLY A 276 -8.71 -3.15 4.56
C GLY A 276 -7.61 -3.42 3.53
N PHE A 277 -6.40 -3.05 3.90
CA PHE A 277 -5.20 -3.34 3.12
C PHE A 277 -4.05 -3.72 4.03
N LEU A 278 -3.20 -4.59 3.52
CA LEU A 278 -1.95 -5.04 4.12
C LEU A 278 -0.77 -4.47 3.33
N GLU A 279 0.13 -3.76 3.97
CA GLU A 279 1.41 -3.37 3.38
C GLU A 279 2.46 -4.35 3.86
N VAL A 280 3.16 -4.98 2.94
CA VAL A 280 4.17 -5.98 3.25
C VAL A 280 5.47 -5.69 2.55
N PHE A 281 6.57 -6.05 3.21
CA PHE A 281 7.86 -6.18 2.59
C PHE A 281 8.04 -7.63 2.14
N ILE A 282 8.08 -7.86 0.83
CA ILE A 282 8.44 -9.16 0.27
C ILE A 282 9.95 -9.36 0.39
N GLU A 283 10.35 -10.31 1.22
CA GLU A 283 11.76 -10.66 1.42
C GLU A 283 12.26 -11.61 0.33
N SER A 284 11.47 -12.64 -0.02
CA SER A 284 11.89 -13.60 -1.02
C SER A 284 10.72 -14.37 -1.64
N VAL A 285 10.99 -15.06 -2.75
CA VAL A 285 10.13 -16.12 -3.28
C VAL A 285 10.91 -17.43 -3.44
N ARG A 286 10.36 -18.51 -2.87
CA ARG A 286 11.04 -19.81 -2.72
C ARG A 286 10.47 -20.91 -3.60
N ASN A 287 11.35 -21.73 -4.15
CA ASN A 287 10.98 -22.93 -4.90
C ASN A 287 10.67 -24.11 -3.95
N PRO A 288 9.89 -25.12 -4.40
CA PRO A 288 9.27 -25.24 -5.73
C PRO A 288 7.88 -24.60 -5.88
N GLN A 289 7.19 -24.26 -4.78
CA GLN A 289 5.82 -23.73 -4.83
C GLN A 289 5.74 -22.22 -5.09
N ASN A 290 6.88 -21.54 -5.31
CA ASN A 290 6.96 -20.08 -5.40
C ASN A 290 6.21 -19.39 -4.24
N THR A 291 6.37 -19.92 -3.03
CA THR A 291 5.87 -19.29 -1.80
C THR A 291 6.60 -17.97 -1.59
N VAL A 292 5.84 -16.92 -1.31
CA VAL A 292 6.33 -15.56 -1.11
C VAL A 292 6.49 -15.33 0.38
N ASP A 293 7.72 -15.13 0.82
CA ASP A 293 8.05 -14.81 2.21
C ASP A 293 7.97 -13.29 2.37
N ALA A 294 7.20 -12.83 3.35
CA ALA A 294 6.99 -11.41 3.57
C ALA A 294 6.86 -11.05 5.05
N TYR A 295 7.11 -9.78 5.35
CA TYR A 295 6.86 -9.18 6.66
C TYR A 295 5.81 -8.08 6.54
N ILE A 296 4.86 -8.06 7.47
CA ILE A 296 3.86 -7.00 7.53
C ILE A 296 4.52 -5.70 8.00
N LEU A 297 4.38 -4.62 7.23
CA LEU A 297 4.84 -3.28 7.59
C LEU A 297 3.74 -2.43 8.19
N SER A 298 2.51 -2.60 7.70
CA SER A 298 1.34 -1.85 8.14
C SER A 298 0.05 -2.58 7.78
N VAL A 299 -1.00 -2.29 8.53
CA VAL A 299 -2.37 -2.70 8.24
C VAL A 299 -3.23 -1.45 8.27
N SER A 300 -4.18 -1.37 7.35
CA SER A 300 -5.18 -0.30 7.32
C SER A 300 -6.57 -0.90 7.26
N GLY A 301 -7.49 -0.38 8.06
CA GLY A 301 -8.89 -0.78 8.05
C GLY A 301 -9.78 0.28 7.40
N CYS A 302 -10.99 -0.12 7.02
CA CYS A 302 -11.98 0.78 6.44
C CYS A 302 -12.69 1.55 7.54
N GLY A 303 -12.14 2.71 7.93
CA GLY A 303 -12.71 3.55 8.97
C GLY A 303 -14.22 3.80 8.83
N SER A 304 -14.89 4.01 9.96
CA SER A 304 -16.35 4.18 10.10
C SER A 304 -16.91 5.50 9.53
N GLY A 305 -16.09 6.34 8.89
CA GLY A 305 -16.38 7.73 8.55
C GLY A 305 -16.80 8.01 7.09
N GLY A 306 -17.98 7.54 6.66
CA GLY A 306 -18.84 8.20 5.66
C GLY A 306 -18.53 8.09 4.15
N SER A 307 -19.59 7.75 3.39
CA SER A 307 -19.93 7.91 1.96
C SER A 307 -18.87 7.84 0.83
N ALA A 308 -19.32 7.28 -0.30
CA ALA A 308 -18.60 7.06 -1.56
C ALA A 308 -17.44 8.02 -1.85
N VAL A 309 -16.27 7.42 -2.02
CA VAL A 309 -14.99 8.07 -2.17
C VAL A 309 -14.71 8.39 -3.64
N ASN A 310 -14.22 9.59 -3.93
CA ASN A 310 -13.68 9.93 -5.25
C ASN A 310 -12.16 9.71 -5.26
N CYS A 311 -11.71 8.57 -5.78
CA CYS A 311 -10.28 8.27 -5.89
C CYS A 311 -9.58 8.93 -7.09
N ASN A 312 -10.26 9.78 -7.85
CA ASN A 312 -9.69 10.45 -9.02
C ASN A 312 -9.04 11.80 -8.68
N GLU A 313 -9.12 12.26 -7.44
CA GLU A 313 -8.40 13.47 -7.03
C GLU A 313 -6.96 13.10 -6.68
N SER A 314 -6.04 13.50 -7.57
CA SER A 314 -4.79 14.04 -7.07
C SER A 314 -5.18 15.28 -6.28
N ASP A 315 -5.10 15.25 -4.96
CA ASP A 315 -5.30 16.44 -4.12
C ASP A 315 -4.20 17.46 -4.41
N THR A 316 -4.29 18.13 -5.54
CA THR A 316 -3.44 19.26 -5.92
C THR A 316 -4.04 20.59 -5.49
N GLU A 317 -5.31 20.67 -5.10
CA GLU A 317 -5.91 21.95 -4.69
C GLU A 317 -7.01 21.81 -3.63
N GLY A 318 -6.72 22.26 -2.40
CA GLY A 318 -7.57 23.12 -1.57
C GLY A 318 -9.07 22.82 -1.34
N GLY A 319 -9.60 21.68 -1.77
CA GLY A 319 -11.01 21.30 -1.69
C GLY A 319 -11.47 21.03 -0.26
N ALA A 320 -12.72 21.37 0.04
CA ALA A 320 -13.32 21.30 1.37
C ALA A 320 -13.96 19.93 1.70
N SER A 321 -13.64 18.87 0.98
CA SER A 321 -14.16 17.52 1.21
C SER A 321 -13.19 16.73 2.09
N GLY A 322 -13.67 16.21 3.22
CA GLY A 322 -13.02 15.12 3.95
C GLY A 322 -13.08 13.79 3.19
N GLY A 323 -12.78 13.84 1.89
CA GLY A 323 -12.71 12.69 0.98
C GLY A 323 -11.40 11.95 1.15
N ALA A 324 -11.37 10.70 0.68
CA ALA A 324 -10.22 9.83 0.88
C ALA A 324 -8.92 10.43 0.33
N VAL A 325 -7.85 10.11 1.02
CA VAL A 325 -6.51 10.44 0.55
C VAL A 325 -6.06 9.32 -0.39
N GLY A 326 -5.76 9.69 -1.64
CA GLY A 326 -5.07 8.79 -2.55
C GLY A 326 -3.62 8.59 -2.12
N THR A 327 -3.27 7.38 -1.71
CA THR A 327 -1.86 7.04 -1.52
C THR A 327 -1.28 6.49 -2.82
N GLY A 328 0.01 6.76 -3.06
CA GLY A 328 0.77 5.89 -3.97
C GLY A 328 0.79 4.46 -3.43
N GLY A 329 1.62 3.56 -3.97
CA GLY A 329 1.67 2.15 -3.52
C GLY A 329 1.94 1.86 -2.03
N GLN A 330 2.02 2.89 -1.17
CA GLN A 330 2.22 2.80 0.29
C GLN A 330 0.92 3.07 1.07
N LEU A 331 0.77 2.47 2.26
CA LEU A 331 -0.43 2.53 3.10
C LEU A 331 -0.49 3.65 4.14
N VAL A 332 0.45 4.59 4.10
CA VAL A 332 0.46 5.74 5.01
C VAL A 332 -0.09 6.98 4.29
N PRO A 333 -1.39 7.29 4.41
CA PRO A 333 -1.96 8.50 3.85
C PRO A 333 -1.51 9.76 4.58
N VAL A 334 -1.44 10.85 3.80
CA VAL A 334 -1.17 12.21 4.28
C VAL A 334 -2.35 13.10 3.94
N ARG A 335 -2.94 13.76 4.95
CA ARG A 335 -4.00 14.77 4.75
C ARG A 335 -3.54 16.16 5.14
N LEU A 336 -4.09 17.19 4.50
CA LEU A 336 -3.91 18.57 4.94
C LEU A 336 -4.82 18.88 6.13
N ILE A 337 -4.27 19.54 7.15
CA ILE A 337 -4.98 20.05 8.33
C ILE A 337 -5.00 21.57 8.24
N ARG A 338 -6.21 22.14 8.29
CA ARG A 338 -6.37 23.60 8.47
C ARG A 338 -6.34 23.90 9.97
N ASN A 339 -5.51 24.86 10.36
CA ASN A 339 -5.50 25.43 11.72
C ASN A 339 -6.51 26.57 11.83
#